data_AF-A0AAD4XSI6-F1
#
_entry.id   AF-A0AAD4XSI6-F1
#
_cell.length_a   1.000
_cell.length_b   1.000
_cell.length_c   1.000
_cell.angle_alpha   90.00
_cell.angle_beta   90.00
_cell.angle_gamma   90.00
#
_symmetry.space_group_name_H-M   'P 1'
#
loop_
_entity.id
_entity.type
_entity.pdbx_description
1 polymer ?
#
loop_
_entity_poly.entity_id
_entity_poly.type
_entity_poly.pdbx_seq_one_letter_code
_entity_poly.pdbx_strand_id
1 'polypeptide(L)'
;MRAIINNHRFLSQLLSRTKTKISSCFLIRSMSSEVNQNFTKSRLVIKKVLAKPQREGEGATVKRSIGRMELKSLDPFLMLDEFSVSPPAGFPDHPHRGFETVTYMLEGAFSHQDFSGHKGTIKTGDVQDRAEVCVIGGQPLNEPVVQYGPFVMNTQAEIDQTFEDYRYSKNGFEKAKYWKSQPLG
;
A
#
# COMPACT_ATOMS: atom_id res chain seq x y z
N MET A 1 -8.21 5.62 7.05
CA MET A 1 -8.07 4.15 6.86
C MET A 1 -7.59 3.56 8.17
N ARG A 2 -8.22 2.50 8.66
CA ARG A 2 -7.89 1.95 9.97
C ARG A 2 -7.51 0.49 9.81
N ALA A 3 -6.24 0.18 9.98
CA ALA A 3 -5.69 -1.10 9.54
C ALA A 3 -5.10 -1.89 10.71
N ILE A 4 -5.39 -3.18 10.75
CA ILE A 4 -4.74 -4.18 11.58
C ILE A 4 -3.60 -4.74 10.74
N ILE A 5 -2.45 -4.07 10.78
CA ILE A 5 -1.31 -4.35 9.91
C ILE A 5 -0.40 -5.38 10.57
N ASN A 6 -0.25 -6.56 9.96
CA ASN A 6 0.79 -7.50 10.37
C ASN A 6 1.88 -7.64 9.30
N ASN A 7 3.00 -6.93 9.50
CA ASN A 7 4.19 -6.98 8.65
C ASN A 7 5.30 -7.85 9.26
N HIS A 8 5.02 -9.12 9.56
CA HIS A 8 6.02 -9.99 10.19
C HIS A 8 7.08 -10.60 9.24
N ARG A 9 6.97 -10.43 7.90
CA ARG A 9 7.88 -11.13 6.97
C ARG A 9 8.81 -10.30 6.08
N PHE A 10 8.66 -8.98 6.00
CA PHE A 10 9.42 -8.19 4.99
C PHE A 10 10.38 -7.13 5.54
N LEU A 11 10.25 -6.72 6.80
CA LEU A 11 11.17 -5.71 7.38
C LEU A 11 12.60 -6.22 7.58
N SER A 12 12.84 -7.54 7.65
CA SER A 12 14.19 -8.09 7.80
C SER A 12 15.01 -8.08 6.50
N GLN A 13 14.39 -7.96 5.31
CA GLN A 13 15.11 -7.95 4.04
C GLN A 13 15.40 -6.53 3.51
N LEU A 14 14.65 -5.51 3.92
CA LEU A 14 14.91 -4.12 3.52
C LEU A 14 15.83 -3.35 4.49
N LEU A 15 15.91 -3.75 5.76
CA LEU A 15 16.74 -3.05 6.78
C LEU A 15 18.14 -3.63 6.98
N SER A 16 18.49 -4.73 6.31
CA SER A 16 19.83 -5.34 6.39
C SER A 16 20.89 -4.66 5.52
N ARG A 17 20.53 -3.72 4.63
CA ARG A 17 21.46 -3.10 3.69
C ARG A 17 21.18 -1.60 3.53
N THR A 18 21.50 -0.83 4.56
CA THR A 18 22.29 0.43 4.50
C THR A 18 22.07 1.21 5.79
N LYS A 19 23.10 1.28 6.64
CA LYS A 19 23.20 2.35 7.63
C LYS A 19 23.55 3.62 6.87
N THR A 20 22.58 4.50 6.63
CA THR A 20 22.87 5.85 6.14
C THR A 20 22.47 6.86 7.21
N LYS A 21 23.50 7.44 7.81
CA LYS A 21 23.43 8.56 8.76
C LYS A 21 23.00 9.80 7.96
N ILE A 22 21.80 10.32 8.18
CA ILE A 22 21.36 11.56 7.55
C ILE A 22 22.04 12.72 8.27
N SER A 23 23.00 13.36 7.61
CA SER A 23 23.47 14.71 7.96
C SER A 23 22.92 15.67 6.91
N SER A 24 22.12 16.63 7.36
CA SER A 24 21.60 17.71 6.51
C SER A 24 22.76 18.55 5.96
N CYS A 25 22.82 18.73 4.64
CA CYS A 25 23.49 19.86 4.01
C CYS A 25 22.87 20.10 2.62
N PHE A 26 22.19 21.22 2.48
CA PHE A 26 21.64 21.72 1.21
C PHE A 26 22.80 22.34 0.41
N LEU A 27 23.19 21.71 -0.70
CA LEU A 27 24.01 22.30 -1.76
C LEU A 27 23.78 21.48 -3.03
N ILE A 28 22.96 21.98 -3.97
CA ILE A 28 22.88 21.43 -5.32
C ILE A 28 24.20 21.78 -6.03
N ARG A 29 25.17 20.88 -5.93
CA ARG A 29 26.33 20.87 -6.83
C ARG A 29 25.98 19.93 -7.96
N SER A 30 25.94 20.46 -9.19
CA SER A 30 25.88 19.67 -10.42
C SER A 30 27.07 18.72 -10.44
N MET A 31 26.84 17.49 -10.00
CA MET A 31 27.75 16.37 -10.19
C MET A 31 27.30 15.69 -11.47
N SER A 32 28.07 15.91 -12.53
CA SER A 32 28.06 15.05 -13.71
C SER A 32 28.39 13.62 -13.27
N SER A 33 27.35 12.88 -12.91
CA SER A 33 27.39 11.44 -12.73
C SER A 33 26.81 10.83 -13.99
N GLU A 34 27.50 9.83 -14.51
CA GLU A 34 27.17 9.12 -15.74
C GLU A 34 25.68 8.76 -15.79
N VAL A 35 24.94 9.44 -16.67
CA VAL A 35 23.56 9.10 -16.97
C VAL A 35 23.59 7.72 -17.61
N ASN A 36 23.16 6.71 -16.85
CA ASN A 36 23.02 5.34 -17.30
C ASN A 36 22.15 5.33 -18.58
N GLN A 37 22.77 4.99 -19.72
CA GLN A 37 22.28 5.14 -21.10
C GLN A 37 20.98 4.36 -21.44
N ASN A 38 20.37 3.67 -20.47
CA ASN A 38 19.24 2.77 -20.67
C ASN A 38 17.85 3.43 -20.75
N PHE A 39 17.74 4.76 -20.68
CA PHE A 39 16.46 5.47 -20.77
C PHE A 39 16.15 6.06 -22.16
N THR A 40 17.01 5.86 -23.15
CA THR A 40 16.86 6.45 -24.49
C THR A 40 15.79 5.78 -25.36
N LYS A 41 15.33 4.58 -24.99
CA LYS A 41 14.27 3.87 -25.72
C LYS A 41 12.91 4.11 -25.05
N SER A 42 12.04 4.84 -25.74
CA SER A 42 10.65 5.03 -25.32
C SER A 42 9.93 3.68 -25.15
N ARG A 43 9.15 3.55 -24.08
CA ARG A 43 8.32 2.36 -23.83
C ARG A 43 6.96 2.55 -24.49
N LEU A 44 6.49 1.51 -25.20
CA LEU A 44 5.17 1.51 -25.79
C LEU A 44 4.11 1.18 -24.74
N VAL A 45 2.93 1.80 -24.86
CA VAL A 45 1.76 1.43 -24.06
C VAL A 45 1.20 0.12 -24.62
N ILE A 46 1.40 -0.97 -23.89
CA ILE A 46 0.94 -2.31 -24.30
C ILE A 46 -0.53 -2.59 -23.92
N LYS A 47 -1.07 -1.84 -22.94
CA LYS A 47 -2.43 -2.04 -22.44
C LYS A 47 -2.96 -0.75 -21.83
N LYS A 48 -4.24 -0.47 -22.09
CA LYS A 48 -5.01 0.59 -21.43
C LYS A 48 -6.13 -0.07 -20.65
N VAL A 49 -6.28 0.28 -19.38
CA VAL A 49 -7.34 -0.24 -18.50
C VAL A 49 -8.06 0.94 -17.91
N LEU A 50 -9.37 1.03 -18.17
CA LEU A 50 -10.21 2.05 -17.56
C LEU A 50 -10.55 1.63 -16.13
N ALA A 51 -10.27 2.49 -15.15
CA ALA A 51 -10.66 2.25 -13.78
C ALA A 51 -12.20 2.31 -13.64
N LYS A 52 -12.77 1.35 -12.93
CA LYS A 52 -14.23 1.21 -12.78
C LYS A 52 -14.65 1.40 -11.32
N PRO A 53 -15.79 2.08 -11.07
CA PRO A 53 -16.27 2.31 -9.72
C PRO A 53 -16.71 0.99 -9.05
N GLN A 54 -16.50 0.90 -7.74
CA GLN A 54 -17.02 -0.17 -6.89
C GLN A 54 -17.12 0.31 -5.44
N ARG A 55 -17.99 -0.33 -4.66
CA ARG A 55 -18.17 -0.04 -3.24
C ARG A 55 -17.09 -0.74 -2.42
N GLU A 56 -16.54 -0.03 -1.44
CA GLU A 56 -15.55 -0.54 -0.49
C GLU A 56 -15.80 0.06 0.89
N GLY A 57 -15.28 -0.58 1.94
CA GLY A 57 -15.40 -0.10 3.31
C GLY A 57 -16.84 0.21 3.71
N GLU A 58 -17.03 1.31 4.43
CA GLU A 58 -18.33 1.83 4.84
C GLU A 58 -18.67 3.07 4.03
N GLY A 59 -19.58 2.93 3.07
CA GLY A 59 -20.09 4.05 2.26
C GLY A 59 -19.09 4.64 1.25
N ALA A 60 -17.88 4.09 1.14
CA ALA A 60 -16.88 4.59 0.19
C ALA A 60 -17.08 3.98 -1.21
N THR A 61 -16.72 4.75 -2.22
CA THR A 61 -16.60 4.28 -3.60
C THR A 61 -15.19 4.54 -4.09
N VAL A 62 -14.59 3.52 -4.70
CA VAL A 62 -13.26 3.60 -5.30
C VAL A 62 -13.36 3.31 -6.78
N LYS A 63 -12.48 3.88 -7.60
CA LYS A 63 -12.26 3.49 -8.99
C LYS A 63 -11.04 2.57 -9.03
N ARG A 64 -11.26 1.28 -9.25
CA ARG A 64 -10.17 0.28 -9.29
C ARG A 64 -9.67 0.04 -10.70
N SER A 65 -8.36 0.00 -10.87
CA SER A 65 -7.68 -0.40 -12.11
C SER A 65 -7.03 -1.79 -11.96
N ILE A 66 -5.86 -1.88 -11.33
CA ILE A 66 -5.20 -3.14 -10.95
C ILE A 66 -6.03 -3.81 -9.84
N GLY A 67 -6.20 -5.13 -9.89
CA GLY A 67 -7.03 -5.90 -8.94
C GLY A 67 -8.39 -6.31 -9.52
N ARG A 68 -8.69 -5.93 -10.77
CA ARG A 68 -9.93 -6.32 -11.47
C ARG A 68 -9.70 -7.50 -12.40
N MET A 69 -10.77 -8.12 -12.91
CA MET A 69 -10.67 -9.22 -13.87
C MET A 69 -9.89 -8.83 -15.14
N GLU A 70 -9.97 -7.57 -15.56
CA GLU A 70 -9.24 -7.05 -16.71
C GLU A 70 -7.72 -6.94 -16.47
N LEU A 71 -7.29 -6.80 -15.22
CA LEU A 71 -5.88 -6.73 -14.79
C LEU A 71 -5.77 -7.15 -13.32
N LYS A 72 -5.78 -8.45 -13.07
CA LYS A 72 -5.89 -9.02 -11.70
C LYS A 72 -4.73 -8.60 -10.81
N SER A 73 -3.53 -8.58 -11.36
CA SER A 73 -2.31 -8.09 -10.73
C SER A 73 -1.35 -7.66 -11.82
N LEU A 74 -0.37 -6.85 -11.45
CA LEU A 74 0.74 -6.43 -12.29
C LEU A 74 2.00 -6.46 -11.44
N ASP A 75 2.63 -7.63 -11.31
CA ASP A 75 3.79 -7.87 -10.44
C ASP A 75 4.80 -6.70 -10.47
N PRO A 76 5.09 -6.03 -9.33
CA PRO A 76 4.74 -6.38 -7.93
C PRO A 76 3.44 -5.76 -7.38
N PHE A 77 2.65 -5.09 -8.21
CA PHE A 77 1.44 -4.37 -7.82
C PHE A 77 0.21 -5.27 -7.79
N LEU A 78 -0.45 -5.32 -6.64
CA LEU A 78 -1.65 -6.15 -6.41
C LEU A 78 -2.94 -5.39 -6.70
N MET A 79 -2.97 -4.10 -6.40
CA MET A 79 -4.17 -3.28 -6.46
C MET A 79 -3.81 -1.81 -6.66
N LEU A 80 -4.67 -1.08 -7.38
CA LEU A 80 -4.58 0.38 -7.48
C LEU A 80 -5.98 0.99 -7.54
N ASP A 81 -6.30 1.77 -6.50
CA ASP A 81 -7.56 2.47 -6.30
C ASP A 81 -7.35 3.98 -6.27
N GLU A 82 -8.18 4.70 -7.01
CA GLU A 82 -8.47 6.12 -6.76
C GLU A 82 -9.73 6.18 -5.91
N PHE A 83 -9.72 6.92 -4.81
CA PHE A 83 -10.90 7.07 -3.97
C PHE A 83 -11.17 8.54 -3.63
N SER A 84 -12.46 8.85 -3.49
CA SER A 84 -12.94 10.09 -2.89
C SER A 84 -13.94 9.71 -1.82
N VAL A 85 -13.76 10.23 -0.62
CA VAL A 85 -14.56 9.85 0.54
C VAL A 85 -14.76 11.06 1.44
N SER A 86 -15.96 11.17 1.99
CA SER A 86 -16.34 12.20 2.96
C SER A 86 -17.00 11.54 4.18
N PRO A 87 -16.84 12.12 5.39
CA PRO A 87 -17.53 11.61 6.57
C PRO A 87 -19.07 11.52 6.35
N PRO A 88 -19.73 10.48 6.88
CA PRO A 88 -19.21 9.45 7.77
C PRO A 88 -18.56 8.25 7.05
N ALA A 89 -18.45 8.27 5.72
CA ALA A 89 -17.89 7.16 4.96
C ALA A 89 -16.38 6.99 5.20
N GLY A 90 -15.87 5.78 4.99
CA GLY A 90 -14.47 5.46 5.20
C GLY A 90 -14.13 3.99 5.09
N PHE A 91 -12.97 3.65 5.63
CA PHE A 91 -12.45 2.29 5.68
C PHE A 91 -12.23 1.95 7.16
N PRO A 92 -13.22 1.28 7.82
CA PRO A 92 -13.20 0.95 9.24
C PRO A 92 -12.10 -0.08 9.55
N ASP A 93 -12.02 -0.58 10.77
CA ASP A 93 -11.00 -1.55 11.18
C ASP A 93 -10.99 -2.80 10.29
N HIS A 94 -9.87 -3.04 9.60
CA HIS A 94 -9.69 -4.20 8.72
C HIS A 94 -8.26 -4.73 8.76
N PRO A 95 -8.02 -6.03 8.60
CA PRO A 95 -6.67 -6.59 8.63
C PRO A 95 -5.95 -6.46 7.29
N HIS A 96 -4.63 -6.61 7.32
CA HIS A 96 -3.76 -6.87 6.17
C HIS A 96 -2.59 -7.78 6.59
N ARG A 97 -2.18 -8.67 5.69
CA ARG A 97 -0.94 -9.46 5.85
C ARG A 97 -0.34 -9.81 4.50
N GLY A 98 0.99 -9.71 4.42
CA GLY A 98 1.80 -10.23 3.31
C GLY A 98 2.04 -9.24 2.16
N PHE A 99 1.64 -7.98 2.31
CA PHE A 99 1.90 -6.91 1.35
C PHE A 99 1.89 -5.53 2.01
N GLU A 100 2.27 -4.51 1.25
CA GLU A 100 2.30 -3.12 1.69
C GLU A 100 1.18 -2.31 1.04
N THR A 101 0.63 -1.34 1.79
CA THR A 101 -0.28 -0.34 1.25
C THR A 101 0.40 1.01 1.25
N VAL A 102 0.37 1.69 0.11
CA VAL A 102 0.84 3.08 -0.04
C VAL A 102 -0.38 3.95 -0.31
N THR A 103 -0.52 5.04 0.44
CA THR A 103 -1.59 6.03 0.25
C THR A 103 -0.96 7.38 -0.09
N TYR A 104 -1.42 7.99 -1.18
CA TYR A 104 -1.02 9.33 -1.59
C TYR A 104 -2.26 10.22 -1.66
N MET A 105 -2.19 11.41 -1.05
CA MET A 105 -3.33 12.33 -0.93
C MET A 105 -3.27 13.43 -1.99
N LEU A 106 -4.23 13.42 -2.91
CA LEU A 106 -4.36 14.44 -3.97
C LEU A 106 -5.00 15.74 -3.46
N GLU A 107 -6.01 15.61 -2.60
CA GLU A 107 -6.73 16.73 -2.02
C GLU A 107 -7.34 16.33 -0.66
N GLY A 108 -7.42 17.29 0.26
CA GLY A 108 -7.95 17.08 1.60
C GLY A 108 -6.95 16.42 2.55
N ALA A 109 -7.49 15.63 3.47
CA ALA A 109 -6.74 14.94 4.49
C ALA A 109 -7.43 13.64 4.90
N PHE A 110 -6.64 12.68 5.37
CA PHE A 110 -7.15 11.36 5.73
C PHE A 110 -6.40 10.79 6.93
N SER A 111 -7.16 10.52 7.98
CA SER A 111 -6.60 10.01 9.22
C SER A 111 -6.52 8.47 9.22
N HIS A 112 -5.43 7.95 9.76
CA HIS A 112 -5.21 6.52 9.92
C HIS A 112 -4.79 6.17 11.35
N GLN A 113 -5.12 4.95 11.75
CA GLN A 113 -4.75 4.35 13.03
C GLN A 113 -4.54 2.85 12.84
N ASP A 114 -3.56 2.28 13.54
CA ASP A 114 -3.38 0.83 13.64
C ASP A 114 -3.44 0.32 15.09
N PHE A 115 -3.51 -1.00 15.22
CA PHE A 115 -3.53 -1.72 16.49
C PHE A 115 -2.20 -1.73 17.26
N SER A 116 -1.11 -1.27 16.65
CA SER A 116 0.19 -1.08 17.28
C SER A 116 0.31 0.29 17.93
N GLY A 117 -0.68 1.16 17.71
CA GLY A 117 -0.76 2.50 18.27
C GLY A 117 -0.25 3.57 17.32
N HIS A 118 0.20 3.21 16.11
CA HIS A 118 0.57 4.21 15.12
C HIS A 118 -0.70 4.91 14.61
N LYS A 119 -0.61 6.23 14.51
CA LYS A 119 -1.69 7.06 13.98
C LYS A 119 -1.09 8.29 13.32
N GLY A 120 -1.78 8.82 12.34
CA GLY A 120 -1.37 10.00 11.61
C GLY A 120 -2.49 10.53 10.73
N THR A 121 -2.32 11.74 10.24
CA THR A 121 -3.20 12.33 9.23
C THR A 121 -2.35 12.62 8.01
N ILE A 122 -2.67 11.94 6.91
CA ILE A 122 -2.05 12.16 5.61
C ILE A 122 -2.75 13.36 4.99
N LYS A 123 -2.05 14.45 4.78
CA LYS A 123 -2.53 15.67 4.12
C LYS A 123 -2.09 15.70 2.67
N THR A 124 -2.74 16.59 1.91
CA THR A 124 -2.37 16.88 0.53
C THR A 124 -0.88 17.21 0.44
N GLY A 125 -0.16 16.48 -0.40
CA GLY A 125 1.24 16.75 -0.69
C GLY A 125 2.27 16.23 0.32
N ASP A 126 1.88 15.49 1.37
CA ASP A 126 2.80 14.96 2.39
C ASP A 126 3.96 14.09 1.82
N VAL A 127 3.85 13.62 0.57
CA VAL A 127 4.94 12.92 -0.16
C VAL A 127 5.56 13.78 -1.27
N GLN A 128 4.74 14.54 -2.01
CA GLN A 128 5.15 15.38 -3.14
C GLN A 128 4.00 16.34 -3.49
N ASP A 129 4.31 17.56 -3.95
CA ASP A 129 3.32 18.54 -4.45
C ASP A 129 2.36 17.96 -5.51
N ARG A 130 1.27 18.67 -5.79
CA ARG A 130 0.15 18.23 -6.65
C ARG A 130 0.62 17.49 -7.91
N ALA A 131 0.25 16.22 -8.02
CA ALA A 131 0.49 15.39 -9.20
C ALA A 131 -0.83 15.12 -9.95
N GLU A 132 -0.83 15.32 -11.27
CA GLU A 132 -1.95 14.95 -12.15
C GLU A 132 -1.76 13.56 -12.77
N VAL A 133 -0.50 13.12 -12.86
CA VAL A 133 -0.12 11.82 -13.42
C VAL A 133 0.83 11.13 -12.46
N CYS A 134 0.54 9.88 -12.13
CA CYS A 134 1.42 9.03 -11.35
C CYS A 134 2.05 7.96 -12.26
N VAL A 135 3.37 7.83 -12.21
CA VAL A 135 4.10 6.73 -12.85
C VAL A 135 4.62 5.82 -11.75
N ILE A 136 4.12 4.59 -11.71
CA ILE A 136 4.59 3.56 -10.79
C ILE A 136 5.42 2.51 -11.54
N GLY A 137 6.56 2.17 -10.95
CA GLY A 137 7.47 1.13 -11.45
C GLY A 137 8.00 0.33 -10.27
N GLY A 138 8.12 -0.98 -10.45
CA GLY A 138 8.59 -1.89 -9.43
C GLY A 138 9.35 -3.05 -10.06
N GLN A 139 10.29 -3.62 -9.32
CA GLN A 139 10.97 -4.85 -9.73
C GLN A 139 9.99 -6.02 -9.53
N PRO A 140 9.67 -6.81 -10.58
CA PRO A 140 8.84 -8.00 -10.42
C PRO A 140 9.47 -8.97 -9.41
N LEU A 141 8.65 -9.51 -8.52
CA LEU A 141 9.08 -10.48 -7.52
C LEU A 141 9.26 -11.87 -8.15
N ASN A 142 8.48 -12.19 -9.19
CA ASN A 142 8.45 -13.51 -9.83
C ASN A 142 8.13 -14.65 -8.86
N GLU A 143 7.25 -14.37 -7.89
CA GLU A 143 6.78 -15.34 -6.90
C GLU A 143 5.30 -15.67 -7.12
N PRO A 144 4.85 -16.87 -6.71
CA PRO A 144 3.42 -17.18 -6.69
C PRO A 144 2.65 -16.17 -5.83
N VAL A 145 1.47 -15.78 -6.29
CA VAL A 145 0.55 -14.89 -5.57
C VAL A 145 -0.77 -15.62 -5.35
N VAL A 146 -1.10 -15.88 -4.08
CA VAL A 146 -2.39 -16.40 -3.63
C VAL A 146 -3.04 -15.32 -2.78
N GLN A 147 -4.17 -14.78 -3.24
CA GLN A 147 -4.87 -13.70 -2.57
C GLN A 147 -6.28 -14.13 -2.15
N TYR A 148 -6.61 -13.87 -0.88
CA TYR A 148 -7.96 -13.99 -0.36
C TYR A 148 -8.32 -12.76 0.47
N GLY A 149 -9.03 -11.83 -0.18
CA GLY A 149 -9.41 -10.56 0.44
C GLY A 149 -8.20 -9.77 0.96
N PRO A 150 -8.11 -9.49 2.28
CA PRO A 150 -7.03 -8.72 2.90
C PRO A 150 -5.72 -9.50 3.09
N PHE A 151 -5.65 -10.76 2.67
CA PHE A 151 -4.47 -11.61 2.87
C PHE A 151 -3.90 -12.03 1.53
N VAL A 152 -2.59 -11.81 1.37
CA VAL A 152 -1.84 -12.17 0.16
C VAL A 152 -0.60 -12.92 0.59
N MET A 153 -0.48 -14.18 0.18
CA MET A 153 0.63 -15.07 0.51
C MET A 153 1.11 -15.80 -0.76
N ASN A 154 2.12 -16.67 -0.64
CA ASN A 154 2.63 -17.41 -1.79
C ASN A 154 1.93 -18.76 -1.98
N THR A 155 1.26 -19.29 -0.94
CA THR A 155 0.59 -20.60 -0.99
C THR A 155 -0.80 -20.59 -0.33
N GLN A 156 -1.66 -21.56 -0.70
CA GLN A 156 -2.97 -21.74 -0.07
C GLN A 156 -2.84 -22.09 1.42
N ALA A 157 -1.88 -22.93 1.79
CA ALA A 157 -1.63 -23.29 3.20
C ALA A 157 -1.27 -22.07 4.06
N GLU A 158 -0.49 -21.13 3.52
CA GLU A 158 -0.19 -19.87 4.22
C GLU A 158 -1.42 -18.95 4.36
N ILE A 159 -2.34 -18.97 3.40
CA ILE A 159 -3.63 -18.28 3.51
C ILE A 159 -4.48 -18.91 4.61
N ASP A 160 -4.61 -20.24 4.62
CA ASP A 160 -5.39 -20.97 5.61
C ASP A 160 -4.84 -20.70 7.03
N GLN A 161 -3.51 -20.76 7.19
CA GLN A 161 -2.85 -20.40 8.44
C GLN A 161 -3.09 -18.93 8.85
N THR A 162 -3.09 -18.01 7.88
CA THR A 162 -3.34 -16.59 8.16
C THR A 162 -4.76 -16.35 8.67
N PHE A 163 -5.74 -17.09 8.16
CA PHE A 163 -7.10 -17.05 8.69
C PHE A 163 -7.18 -17.58 10.12
N GLU A 164 -6.51 -18.69 10.43
CA GLU A 164 -6.42 -19.20 11.80
C GLU A 164 -5.76 -18.19 12.75
N ASP A 165 -4.63 -17.61 12.32
CA ASP A 165 -3.91 -16.60 13.08
C ASP A 165 -4.78 -15.39 13.39
N TYR A 166 -5.54 -14.90 12.40
CA TYR A 166 -6.46 -13.78 12.60
C TYR A 166 -7.60 -14.16 13.55
N ARG A 167 -8.25 -15.29 13.30
CA ARG A 167 -9.39 -15.79 14.08
C ARG A 167 -9.05 -16.04 15.54
N TYR A 168 -7.88 -16.61 15.80
CA TYR A 168 -7.41 -16.94 17.14
C TYR A 168 -6.46 -15.90 17.73
N SER A 169 -6.22 -14.79 17.03
CA SER A 169 -5.36 -13.68 17.47
C SER A 169 -3.95 -14.15 17.85
N LYS A 170 -3.26 -14.78 16.90
CA LYS A 170 -1.90 -15.32 17.05
C LYS A 170 -0.98 -14.78 15.95
N ASN A 171 0.33 -14.99 16.13
CA ASN A 171 1.38 -14.77 15.13
C ASN A 171 1.32 -13.39 14.47
N GLY A 172 1.18 -12.34 15.28
CA GLY A 172 1.09 -10.95 14.85
C GLY A 172 -0.32 -10.36 14.82
N PHE A 173 -1.35 -11.13 15.18
CA PHE A 173 -2.71 -10.62 15.39
C PHE A 173 -3.14 -10.61 16.86
N GLU A 174 -2.22 -10.71 17.82
CA GLU A 174 -2.50 -10.82 19.27
C GLU A 174 -3.34 -9.64 19.78
N LYS A 175 -3.09 -8.45 19.24
CA LYS A 175 -3.83 -7.23 19.62
C LYS A 175 -5.19 -7.11 18.93
N ALA A 176 -5.45 -7.86 17.86
CA ALA A 176 -6.67 -7.74 17.08
C ALA A 176 -7.93 -8.11 17.88
N LYS A 177 -7.81 -9.00 18.89
CA LYS A 177 -8.95 -9.46 19.71
C LYS A 177 -9.66 -8.34 20.47
N TYR A 178 -8.90 -7.37 20.98
CA TYR A 178 -9.40 -6.35 21.90
C TYR A 178 -9.31 -4.94 21.34
N TRP A 179 -8.64 -4.77 20.20
CA TRP A 179 -8.44 -3.47 19.63
C TRP A 179 -9.67 -3.00 18.84
N LYS A 180 -10.04 -1.75 19.08
CA LYS A 180 -10.97 -0.98 18.27
C LYS A 180 -10.37 0.40 18.08
N SER A 181 -10.42 0.88 16.85
CA SER A 181 -10.01 2.24 16.57
C SER A 181 -10.93 3.26 17.25
N GLN A 182 -10.35 4.40 17.58
CA GLN A 182 -11.08 5.50 18.20
C GLN A 182 -11.62 6.45 17.12
N PRO A 183 -12.74 7.15 17.35
CA PRO A 183 -13.13 8.27 16.51
C PRO A 183 -11.95 9.22 16.32
N LEU A 184 -11.60 9.51 15.08
CA LEU A 184 -10.56 10.48 14.75
C LEU A 184 -11.33 11.78 14.57
N GLY A 185 -11.14 12.71 15.52
CA GLY A 185 -11.79 14.02 15.53
C GLY A 185 -11.39 14.91 14.37
#